data_AF-A0A4Q7DEQ0-F1
#
_entry.id   AF-A0A4Q7DEQ0-F1
#
_cell.length_a   1.000
_cell.length_b   1.000
_cell.length_c   1.000
_cell.angle_alpha   90.00
_cell.angle_beta   90.00
_cell.angle_gamma   90.00
#
_symmetry.space_group_name_H-M   'P 1'
#
loop_
_entity.id
_entity.type
_entity.pdbx_description
1 polymer ?
#
loop_
_entity_poly.entity_id
_entity_poly.type
_entity_poly.pdbx_seq_one_letter_code
_entity_poly.pdbx_strand_id
1 'polypeptide(L)'
;MTRPSADVAFSCSSQTLLGENVFVGGNHPLLGNWAPRPDAFNALLNMSNDGTSSYPTWNSLTMRFPVNLTLEYKFGKTWQDSQKINVWEPGDNQQLTVTASS
;
A
#
# COMPACT_ATOMS: atom_id res chain seq x y z
N MET A 1 24.93 -0.39 15.73
CA MET A 1 23.56 -0.68 16.24
C MET A 1 22.60 -0.63 15.07
N THR A 2 22.08 -1.76 14.62
CA THR A 2 20.97 -1.80 13.66
C THR A 2 19.71 -1.35 14.40
N ARG A 3 19.06 -0.28 13.94
CA ARG A 3 17.76 0.11 14.50
C ARG A 3 16.79 -1.06 14.25
N PRO A 4 16.03 -1.50 15.25
CA PRO A 4 15.05 -2.56 15.03
C PRO A 4 14.09 -2.12 13.92
N SER A 5 13.78 -3.05 13.01
CA SER A 5 12.90 -2.84 11.88
C SER A 5 11.94 -4.01 11.78
N ALA A 6 10.69 -3.73 11.40
CA ALA A 6 9.68 -4.75 11.18
C ALA A 6 9.22 -4.74 9.73
N ASP A 7 8.83 -5.92 9.27
CA ASP A 7 8.29 -6.14 7.94
C ASP A 7 6.77 -5.93 7.99
N VAL A 8 6.27 -5.03 7.15
CA VAL A 8 4.86 -4.62 7.09
C VAL A 8 4.35 -4.90 5.68
N ALA A 9 3.20 -5.58 5.60
CA ALA A 9 2.46 -5.75 4.36
C ALA A 9 1.07 -5.15 4.51
N PHE A 10 0.58 -4.51 3.45
CA PHE A 10 -0.74 -3.89 3.41
C PHE A 10 -1.65 -4.70 2.51
N SER A 11 -2.90 -4.89 2.92
CA SER A 11 -3.91 -5.57 2.11
C SER A 11 -5.23 -4.85 2.20
N CYS A 12 -5.93 -4.73 1.08
CA CYS A 12 -7.27 -4.14 1.04
C CYS A 12 -8.17 -4.89 0.06
N SER A 13 -9.49 -4.83 0.28
CA SER A 13 -10.48 -5.24 -0.70
C SER A 13 -10.95 -4.01 -1.49
N SER A 14 -10.75 -4.01 -2.82
CA SER A 14 -11.12 -2.88 -3.66
C SER A 14 -11.49 -3.31 -5.07
N GLN A 15 -12.66 -2.87 -5.54
CA GLN A 15 -13.10 -3.13 -6.90
C GLN A 15 -12.46 -2.14 -7.87
N THR A 16 -11.84 -2.67 -8.92
CA THR A 16 -11.16 -1.92 -9.98
C THR A 16 -11.87 -2.10 -11.32
N LEU A 17 -11.87 -1.06 -12.13
CA LEU A 17 -12.22 -1.14 -13.53
C LEU A 17 -11.01 -1.55 -14.38
N LEU A 18 -11.26 -1.94 -15.64
CA LEU A 18 -10.18 -2.28 -16.57
C LEU A 18 -9.24 -1.08 -16.75
N GLY A 19 -7.94 -1.28 -16.49
CA GLY A 19 -6.93 -0.23 -16.56
C GLY A 19 -6.71 0.54 -15.25
N GLU A 20 -7.48 0.27 -14.19
CA GLU A 20 -7.19 0.74 -12.84
C GLU A 20 -6.23 -0.20 -12.10
N ASN A 21 -5.40 0.39 -11.24
CA ASN A 21 -4.51 -0.29 -10.33
C ASN A 21 -4.70 0.27 -8.91
N VAL A 22 -4.50 -0.56 -7.89
CA VAL A 22 -4.61 -0.17 -6.49
C VAL A 22 -3.24 0.16 -5.92
N PHE A 23 -3.15 1.21 -5.11
CA PHE A 23 -1.93 1.70 -4.48
C PHE A 23 -2.18 2.00 -3.01
N VAL A 24 -1.11 1.92 -2.22
CA VAL A 24 -1.06 2.45 -0.86
C VAL A 24 -0.25 3.74 -0.88
N GLY A 25 -0.92 4.86 -0.60
CA GLY A 25 -0.28 6.15 -0.43
C GLY A 25 -0.14 6.47 1.05
N GLY A 26 0.92 7.17 1.45
CA GLY A 26 1.08 7.55 2.85
C GLY A 26 2.16 8.60 3.09
N ASN A 27 2.34 8.97 4.35
CA ASN A 27 3.26 10.03 4.79
C ASN A 27 4.76 9.65 4.76
N HIS A 28 5.09 8.42 4.35
CA HIS A 28 6.46 7.92 4.31
C HIS A 28 6.97 7.80 2.86
N PRO A 29 8.27 8.01 2.58
CA PRO A 29 8.82 7.86 1.24
C PRO A 29 8.55 6.49 0.61
N LEU A 30 8.61 5.40 1.39
CA LEU A 30 8.26 4.05 0.91
C LEU A 30 6.80 3.92 0.47
N LEU A 31 5.90 4.73 1.05
CA LEU A 31 4.50 4.83 0.65
C LEU A 31 4.25 5.92 -0.41
N GLY A 32 5.33 6.50 -0.95
CA GLY A 32 5.27 7.44 -2.05
C GLY A 32 4.84 8.87 -1.70
N ASN A 33 4.81 9.26 -0.42
CA ASN A 33 4.41 10.60 0.03
C ASN A 33 3.07 11.05 -0.59
N TRP A 34 2.03 10.21 -0.45
CA TRP A 34 0.70 10.39 -1.04
C TRP A 34 0.62 10.35 -2.57
N ALA A 35 1.63 9.78 -3.26
CA ALA A 35 1.64 9.58 -4.70
C ALA A 35 2.07 8.14 -5.10
N PRO A 36 1.74 7.67 -6.31
CA PRO A 36 2.31 6.45 -6.87
C PRO A 36 3.83 6.62 -7.04
N ARG A 37 4.61 5.62 -6.62
CA ARG A 37 6.06 5.67 -6.83
C ARG A 37 6.43 5.24 -8.25
N PRO A 38 7.49 5.83 -8.86
CA PRO A 38 7.96 5.43 -10.18
C PRO A 38 8.42 3.97 -10.27
N ASP A 39 8.89 3.40 -9.16
CA ASP A 39 9.31 1.99 -9.05
C ASP A 39 8.14 1.05 -8.72
N ALA A 40 6.90 1.57 -8.67
CA ALA A 40 5.67 0.84 -8.35
C ALA A 40 5.72 0.04 -7.03
N PHE A 41 6.66 0.37 -6.13
CA PHE A 41 6.85 -0.40 -4.89
C PHE A 41 5.64 -0.29 -3.95
N ASN A 42 4.90 0.82 -4.02
CA ASN A 42 3.66 1.05 -3.28
C ASN A 42 2.39 0.66 -4.07
N ALA A 43 2.54 0.01 -5.22
CA ALA A 43 1.42 -0.65 -5.89
C ALA A 43 1.03 -1.91 -5.13
N LEU A 44 -0.26 -2.23 -5.14
CA LEU A 44 -0.75 -3.52 -4.68
C LEU A 44 -0.93 -4.44 -5.89
N LEU A 45 -0.59 -5.70 -5.68
CA LEU A 45 -0.78 -6.76 -6.64
C LEU A 45 -2.08 -7.48 -6.32
N ASN A 46 -2.89 -7.70 -7.36
CA ASN A 46 -4.05 -8.57 -7.24
C ASN A 46 -3.55 -10.02 -7.22
N MET A 47 -3.70 -10.68 -6.08
CA MET A 47 -3.31 -12.07 -5.89
C MET A 47 -4.29 -13.06 -6.58
N SER A 48 -5.27 -12.58 -7.35
CA SER A 48 -6.25 -13.42 -8.03
C SER A 48 -5.68 -14.36 -9.08
N ASN A 49 -4.44 -14.10 -9.53
CA ASN A 49 -3.72 -14.97 -10.46
C ASN A 49 -3.09 -16.20 -9.79
N ASP A 50 -2.97 -16.24 -8.46
CA ASP A 50 -2.42 -17.38 -7.70
C ASP A 50 -3.46 -18.48 -7.42
N GLY A 51 -4.74 -18.26 -7.77
CA GLY A 51 -5.82 -19.24 -7.59
C GLY A 51 -6.33 -19.42 -6.15
N THR A 52 -5.67 -18.79 -5.18
CA THR A 52 -6.01 -18.85 -3.74
C THR A 52 -6.73 -17.60 -3.23
N SER A 53 -6.45 -16.43 -3.81
CA SER A 53 -7.10 -15.18 -3.46
C SER A 53 -8.21 -14.84 -4.44
N SER A 54 -9.40 -14.52 -3.94
CA SER A 54 -10.51 -14.07 -4.78
C SER A 54 -10.42 -12.57 -4.99
N TYR A 55 -10.54 -12.10 -6.24
CA TYR A 55 -10.88 -10.70 -6.49
C TYR A 55 -12.13 -10.36 -5.66
N PRO A 56 -12.16 -9.23 -4.92
CA PRO A 56 -11.34 -8.02 -5.10
C PRO A 56 -10.24 -7.81 -4.04
N THR A 57 -9.46 -8.82 -3.64
CA THR A 57 -8.36 -8.66 -2.67
C THR A 57 -7.04 -8.26 -3.31
N TRP A 58 -6.36 -7.26 -2.73
CA TRP A 58 -5.09 -6.70 -3.18
C TRP A 58 -4.07 -6.69 -2.06
N ASN A 59 -2.82 -7.02 -2.37
CA ASN A 59 -1.73 -7.09 -1.39
C ASN A 59 -0.51 -6.28 -1.87
N SER A 60 0.11 -5.52 -0.97
CA SER A 60 1.38 -4.86 -1.25
C SER A 60 2.54 -5.85 -1.11
N LEU A 61 3.68 -5.49 -1.69
CA LEU A 61 4.94 -6.11 -1.31
C LEU A 61 5.23 -5.82 0.17
N THR A 62 5.95 -6.73 0.82
CA THR A 62 6.43 -6.53 2.18
C THR A 62 7.47 -5.42 2.20
N MET A 63 7.23 -4.40 3.02
CA MET A 63 8.09 -3.24 3.18
C MET A 63 8.68 -3.22 4.58
N ARG A 64 9.96 -2.88 4.69
CA ARG A 64 10.65 -2.83 5.98
C ARG A 64 10.67 -1.41 6.53
N PHE A 65 10.10 -1.22 7.71
CA PHE A 65 10.06 0.07 8.39
C PHE A 65 10.80 0.02 9.73
N PRO A 66 11.34 1.15 10.22
CA PRO A 66 11.84 1.25 11.58
C PRO A 66 10.71 1.01 12.60
N VAL A 67 11.00 0.31 13.69
CA VAL A 67 10.02 0.18 14.79
C VAL A 67 9.83 1.54 15.49
N ASN A 68 8.68 1.70 16.14
CA ASN A 68 8.20 2.95 16.76
C ASN A 68 7.98 4.10 15.76
N LEU A 69 7.74 3.77 14.49
CA LEU A 69 7.33 4.73 13.48
C LEU A 69 5.79 4.69 13.33
N THR A 70 5.14 5.85 13.44
CA THR A 70 3.72 6.00 13.10
C THR A 70 3.60 6.38 11.62
N LEU A 71 3.01 5.48 10.85
CA LEU A 71 2.70 5.66 9.44
C LEU A 71 1.25 6.09 9.30
N GLU A 72 1.01 7.09 8.46
CA GLU A 72 -0.31 7.40 7.95
C GLU A 72 -0.39 6.88 6.53
N TYR A 73 -1.43 6.10 6.25
CA TYR A 73 -1.60 5.50 4.94
C TYR A 73 -3.06 5.46 4.54
N LYS A 74 -3.27 5.34 3.24
CA LYS A 74 -4.58 5.25 2.64
C LYS A 74 -4.50 4.49 1.33
N PHE A 75 -5.52 3.70 1.04
CA PHE A 75 -5.62 3.01 -0.23
C PHE A 75 -6.25 3.93 -1.28
N GLY A 76 -5.77 3.79 -2.51
CA GLY A 76 -6.32 4.53 -3.63
C GLY A 76 -6.17 3.80 -4.94
N LYS A 77 -6.90 4.27 -5.93
CA LYS A 77 -6.90 3.76 -7.29
C LYS A 77 -6.31 4.80 -8.23
N THR A 78 -5.47 4.32 -9.13
CA THR A 78 -4.91 5.11 -10.22
C THR A 78 -5.09 4.39 -11.54
N TRP A 79 -5.01 5.15 -12.63
CA TRP A 79 -5.05 4.66 -13.98
C TRP A 79 -3.62 4.28 -14.39
N GLN A 80 -3.44 3.26 -15.24
CA GLN A 80 -2.10 2.74 -15.60
C GLN A 80 -1.06 3.79 -16.01
N ASP A 81 -1.48 4.90 -16.64
CA ASP A 81 -0.60 5.98 -17.11
C ASP A 81 -0.57 7.21 -16.18
N SER A 82 -1.19 7.15 -15.01
CA SER A 82 -1.36 8.29 -14.11
C SER A 82 -0.32 8.29 -13.00
N GLN A 83 0.44 9.39 -12.88
CA GLN A 83 1.37 9.63 -11.76
C GLN A 83 0.68 10.16 -10.50
N LYS A 84 -0.65 10.08 -10.42
CA LYS A 84 -1.44 10.56 -9.29
C LYS A 84 -2.46 9.51 -8.87
N ILE A 85 -2.76 9.44 -7.58
CA ILE A 85 -3.89 8.66 -7.10
C ILE A 85 -5.15 9.48 -7.36
N ASN A 86 -6.05 8.90 -8.16
CA ASN A 86 -7.21 9.59 -8.69
C ASN A 86 -8.44 9.40 -7.79
N VAL A 87 -8.55 8.25 -7.14
CA VAL A 87 -9.63 7.92 -6.20
C VAL A 87 -9.00 7.40 -4.93
N TRP A 88 -9.35 7.99 -3.79
CA TRP A 88 -8.94 7.50 -2.47
C TRP A 88 -10.08 6.75 -1.81
N GLU A 89 -9.79 5.85 -0.87
CA GLU A 89 -10.82 5.27 0.00
C GLU A 89 -11.53 6.39 0.79
N PRO A 90 -12.81 6.20 1.15
CA PRO A 90 -13.54 7.17 1.96
C PRO A 90 -13.02 7.23 3.40
N GLY A 91 -13.34 8.29 4.12
CA GLY A 91 -12.97 8.47 5.54
C GLY A 91 -11.59 9.09 5.75
N ASP A 92 -11.10 9.02 6.99
CA ASP A 92 -9.80 9.57 7.39
C ASP A 92 -8.63 8.66 7.00
N ASN A 93 -7.41 9.16 7.15
CA ASN A 93 -6.20 8.36 6.92
C ASN A 93 -6.07 7.28 8.00
N GLN A 94 -5.71 6.06 7.58
CA GLN A 94 -5.41 4.99 8.51
C GLN A 94 -4.06 5.24 9.17
N GLN A 95 -3.94 4.89 10.45
CA GLN A 95 -2.70 5.00 11.21
C GLN A 95 -2.19 3.60 11.57
N LEU A 96 -0.91 3.37 11.31
CA LEU A 96 -0.21 2.15 11.70
C LEU A 96 1.06 2.51 12.46
N THR A 97 1.14 2.11 13.73
CA THR A 97 2.38 2.16 14.49
C THR A 97 3.16 0.87 14.28
N VAL A 98 4.34 0.98 13.67
CA VAL A 98 5.22 -0.16 13.42
C VAL A 98 5.78 -0.66 14.76
N THR A 99 5.31 -1.81 15.22
CA THR A 99 5.85 -2.49 16.39
C THR A 99 6.83 -3.58 15.97
N ALA A 100 7.73 -3.97 16.88
CA ALA A 100 8.54 -5.15 16.65
C ALA A 100 7.61 -6.37 16.63
N SER A 101 7.62 -7.12 15.53
CA SER A 101 7.05 -8.47 15.50
C SER A 101 7.92 -9.35 16.41
N SER A 102 7.33 -9.85 17.50
CA SER A 102 7.98 -10.78 18.45
C SER A 102 8.38 -12.11 17.81
#